data_AF-A0A8T4RVD4-F1
#
_entry.id   AF-A0A8T4RVD4-F1
#
_cell.length_a   1.000
_cell.length_b   1.000
_cell.length_c   1.000
_cell.angle_alpha   90.00
_cell.angle_beta   90.00
_cell.angle_gamma   90.00
#
_symmetry.space_group_name_H-M   'P 1'
#
loop_
_entity.id
_entity.type
_entity.pdbx_description
1 polymer ?
#
loop_
_entity_poly.entity_id
_entity_poly.type
_entity_poly.pdbx_seq_one_letter_code
_entity_poly.pdbx_strand_id
1 'polypeptide(L)'
;MEEKTLTRLSLISGICGLFLLFIISLFIEAEEVGISELETVKDKDVNVKGKVVAIKKFDNFAVVEVAEVKSVDIVVFDKRMLNLIVGDNISVSGELRGYKGKKEIIAEDVRVTGG
;
A
#
# COMPACT_ATOMS: atom_id res chain seq x y z
N MET A 1 -12.19 30.27 48.48
CA MET A 1 -12.11 29.07 47.62
C MET A 1 -10.67 28.62 47.65
N GLU A 2 -10.40 27.49 48.28
CA GLU A 2 -9.06 27.04 48.64
C GLU A 2 -8.22 26.78 47.40
N GLU A 3 -7.08 27.49 47.29
CA GLU A 3 -6.11 27.39 46.19
C GLU A 3 -5.73 25.93 45.88
N LYS A 4 -5.78 25.06 46.89
CA LYS A 4 -5.52 23.61 46.77
C LYS A 4 -6.44 22.92 45.76
N THR A 5 -7.69 23.35 45.63
CA THR A 5 -8.66 22.74 44.69
C THR A 5 -8.33 23.13 43.25
N LEU A 6 -7.91 24.38 43.03
CA LEU A 6 -7.55 24.89 41.70
C LEU A 6 -6.29 24.20 41.18
N THR A 7 -5.27 24.07 42.04
CA THR A 7 -3.99 23.42 41.69
C THR A 7 -4.19 21.93 41.39
N ARG A 8 -5.04 21.24 42.18
CA ARG A 8 -5.33 19.82 41.98
C ARG A 8 -6.08 19.57 40.67
N LEU A 9 -7.02 20.46 40.32
CA LEU A 9 -7.76 20.39 39.06
C LEU A 9 -6.84 20.62 37.85
N SER A 10 -5.93 21.59 37.94
CA SER A 10 -4.94 21.86 36.89
C SER A 10 -3.97 20.70 36.68
N LEU A 11 -3.53 20.05 37.77
CA LEU A 11 -2.65 18.88 37.67
C LEU A 11 -3.34 17.70 36.98
N ILE A 12 -4.59 17.43 37.35
CA ILE A 12 -5.39 16.36 36.75
C ILE A 12 -5.69 16.66 35.28
N SER A 13 -6.03 17.90 34.92
CA SER A 13 -6.29 18.25 33.52
C SER A 13 -5.04 18.15 32.66
N GLY A 14 -3.86 18.51 33.19
CA GLY A 14 -2.59 18.32 32.51
C GLY A 14 -2.27 16.84 32.27
N ILE A 15 -2.42 15.99 33.29
CA ILE A 15 -2.22 14.54 33.15
C ILE A 15 -3.21 13.93 32.15
N CYS A 16 -4.48 14.33 32.23
CA CYS A 16 -5.52 13.86 31.32
C CYS A 16 -5.23 14.28 29.87
N GLY A 17 -4.80 15.52 29.65
CA GLY A 17 -4.39 16.02 28.33
C GLY A 17 -3.21 15.23 27.76
N LEU A 18 -2.20 14.95 28.59
CA LEU A 18 -1.02 14.19 28.20
C LEU A 18 -1.39 12.74 27.85
N PHE A 19 -2.30 12.14 28.62
CA PHE A 19 -2.82 10.81 28.36
C PHE A 19 -3.60 10.74 27.04
N LEU A 20 -4.41 11.76 26.76
CA LEU A 20 -5.18 11.86 25.52
C LEU A 20 -4.26 12.05 24.29
N LEU A 21 -3.20 12.84 24.44
CA LEU A 21 -2.15 13.00 23.42
C LEU A 21 -1.42 11.69 23.14
N PHE A 22 -1.13 10.91 24.18
CA PHE A 22 -0.51 9.58 24.05
C PHE A 22 -1.41 8.64 23.25
N ILE A 23 -2.73 8.63 23.51
CA ILE A 23 -3.67 7.83 22.73
C ILE A 23 -3.66 8.27 21.26
N ILE A 24 -3.74 9.57 20.97
CA ILE A 24 -3.71 10.07 19.58
C ILE A 24 -2.43 9.62 18.86
N SER A 25 -1.29 9.67 19.55
CA SER A 25 -0.01 9.23 18.99
C SER A 25 0.03 7.74 18.65
N LEU A 26 -0.79 6.90 19.29
CA LEU A 26 -0.88 5.47 18.96
C LEU A 26 -1.71 5.20 17.69
N PHE A 27 -2.57 6.13 17.29
CA PHE A 27 -3.41 6.00 16.09
C PHE A 27 -2.85 6.75 14.87
N ILE A 28 -1.78 7.53 15.04
CA ILE A 28 -1.04 8.13 13.92
C ILE A 28 -0.18 7.04 13.28
N GLU A 29 -0.72 6.42 12.24
CA GLU A 29 0.05 5.64 11.28
C GLU A 29 0.35 6.53 10.05
N ALA A 30 1.52 6.33 9.44
CA ALA A 30 1.86 7.02 8.21
C ALA A 30 0.88 6.62 7.10
N GLU A 31 0.48 7.59 6.28
CA GLU A 31 -0.45 7.38 5.17
C GLU A 31 0.11 6.28 4.25
N GLU A 32 -0.66 5.21 4.04
CA GLU A 32 -0.29 4.16 3.07
C GLU A 32 -0.52 4.73 1.67
N VAL A 33 0.56 4.92 0.92
CA VAL A 33 0.53 5.51 -0.43
C VAL A 33 1.02 4.46 -1.43
N GLY A 34 0.26 4.26 -2.51
CA GLY A 34 0.66 3.36 -3.60
C GLY A 34 1.86 3.94 -4.38
N ILE A 35 2.68 3.09 -5.01
CA ILE A 35 3.87 3.55 -5.75
C ILE A 35 3.47 4.50 -6.89
N SER A 36 2.28 4.30 -7.47
CA SER A 36 1.74 5.17 -8.52
C SER A 36 1.36 6.57 -8.05
N GLU A 37 1.19 6.79 -6.75
CA GLU A 37 0.77 8.07 -6.16
C GLU A 37 1.95 8.86 -5.58
N LEU A 38 3.13 8.23 -5.48
CA LEU A 38 4.36 8.86 -5.00
C LEU A 38 4.79 10.07 -5.83
N GLU A 39 4.43 10.15 -7.12
CA GLU A 39 4.72 11.33 -7.95
C GLU A 39 3.97 12.59 -7.49
N THR A 40 2.84 12.40 -6.81
CA THR A 40 1.95 13.49 -6.38
C THR A 40 2.18 13.88 -4.92
N VAL A 41 2.66 12.96 -4.09
CA VAL A 41 2.94 13.20 -2.67
C VAL A 41 4.34 13.78 -2.49
N LYS A 42 4.44 14.96 -1.88
CA LYS A 42 5.72 15.62 -1.57
C LYS A 42 5.85 15.89 -0.08
N ASP A 43 7.06 15.74 0.44
CA ASP A 43 7.47 16.16 1.79
C ASP A 43 6.61 15.56 2.92
N LYS A 44 6.17 14.30 2.76
CA LYS A 44 5.42 13.55 3.78
C LYS A 44 6.09 12.21 4.07
N ASP A 45 5.99 11.79 5.33
CA ASP A 45 6.28 10.42 5.72
C ASP A 45 5.19 9.50 5.15
N VAL A 46 5.60 8.51 4.36
CA VAL A 46 4.70 7.58 3.69
C VAL A 46 5.11 6.14 3.98
N ASN A 47 4.12 5.25 4.04
CA ASN A 47 4.35 3.82 4.10
C ASN A 47 4.09 3.21 2.72
N VAL A 48 5.11 2.56 2.14
CA VAL A 48 5.05 1.96 0.79
C VAL A 48 5.18 0.45 0.91
N LYS A 49 4.16 -0.29 0.43
CA LYS A 49 4.16 -1.75 0.35
C LYS A 49 4.50 -2.20 -1.07
N GLY A 50 5.40 -3.16 -1.20
CA GLY A 50 5.76 -3.74 -2.50
C GLY A 50 6.77 -4.88 -2.38
N LYS A 51 7.23 -5.37 -3.53
CA LYS A 51 8.25 -6.41 -3.65
C LYS A 51 9.59 -5.78 -4.03
N VAL A 52 10.66 -6.17 -3.35
CA VAL A 52 12.02 -5.73 -3.69
C VAL A 52 12.42 -6.31 -5.04
N VAL A 53 12.77 -5.45 -5.99
CA VAL A 53 13.22 -5.82 -7.35
C VAL A 53 14.74 -5.83 -7.42
N ALA A 54 15.39 -4.86 -6.79
CA ALA A 54 16.84 -4.75 -6.79
C ALA A 54 17.35 -4.07 -5.51
N ILE A 55 18.59 -4.41 -5.14
CA ILE A 55 19.31 -3.77 -4.03
C ILE A 55 20.70 -3.40 -4.54
N LYS A 56 21.04 -2.12 -4.51
CA LYS A 56 22.39 -1.61 -4.78
C LYS A 56 22.98 -1.09 -3.48
N LYS A 57 24.09 -1.68 -3.03
CA LYS A 57 24.77 -1.28 -1.79
C LYS A 57 25.99 -0.42 -2.12
N PHE A 58 26.16 0.64 -1.35
CA PHE A 58 27.31 1.53 -1.33
C PHE A 58 27.84 1.59 0.10
N ASP A 59 29.02 2.17 0.31
CA ASP A 59 29.70 2.15 1.62
C ASP A 59 28.84 2.76 2.75
N ASN A 60 28.08 3.81 2.47
CA ASN A 60 27.29 4.54 3.48
C ASN A 60 25.77 4.45 3.27
N PHE A 61 25.29 3.84 2.19
CA PHE A 61 23.85 3.74 1.90
C PHE A 61 23.51 2.56 0.99
N ALA A 62 22.24 2.17 0.99
CA ALA A 62 21.72 1.21 0.03
C ALA A 62 20.52 1.83 -0.70
N VAL A 63 20.45 1.59 -2.01
CA VAL A 63 19.30 1.92 -2.84
C VAL A 63 18.50 0.63 -3.03
N VAL A 64 17.27 0.62 -2.54
CA VAL A 64 16.33 -0.48 -2.69
C VAL A 64 15.28 -0.08 -3.70
N GLU A 65 15.16 -0.85 -4.77
CA GLU A 65 14.12 -0.67 -5.78
C GLU A 65 12.93 -1.57 -5.41
N VAL A 66 11.76 -0.95 -5.24
CA VAL A 66 10.52 -1.62 -4.82
C VAL A 66 9.49 -1.47 -5.93
N ALA A 67 8.86 -2.57 -6.33
CA ALA A 67 7.76 -2.57 -7.28
C ALA A 67 6.44 -2.96 -6.60
N GLU A 68 5.36 -2.34 -7.04
CA GLU A 68 4.01 -2.61 -6.57
C GLU A 68 3.41 -3.76 -7.40
N VAL A 69 3.03 -4.84 -6.73
CA VAL A 69 2.36 -5.97 -7.40
C VAL A 69 0.88 -5.62 -7.51
N LYS A 70 0.44 -5.19 -8.69
CA LYS A 70 -0.99 -4.94 -8.97
C LYS A 70 -1.64 -6.19 -9.54
N SER A 71 -2.68 -6.68 -8.87
CA SER A 71 -3.56 -7.72 -9.40
C SER A 71 -4.57 -7.09 -10.36
N VAL A 72 -4.75 -7.71 -11.53
CA VAL A 72 -5.79 -7.34 -12.49
C VAL A 72 -6.67 -8.55 -12.74
N ASP A 73 -7.99 -8.35 -12.67
CA ASP A 73 -8.95 -9.39 -12.97
C ASP A 73 -8.98 -9.62 -14.50
N ILE A 74 -8.68 -10.85 -14.90
CA ILE A 74 -8.66 -11.26 -16.30
C ILE A 74 -9.81 -12.24 -16.52
N VAL A 75 -10.72 -11.89 -17.44
CA VAL A 75 -11.86 -12.74 -17.78
C VAL A 75 -11.52 -13.51 -19.05
N VAL A 76 -11.51 -14.85 -18.94
CA VAL A 76 -11.27 -15.77 -20.06
C VAL A 76 -12.57 -16.51 -20.38
N PHE A 77 -13.06 -16.38 -21.61
CA PHE A 77 -14.31 -17.02 -22.04
C PHE A 77 -14.13 -18.47 -22.55
N ASP A 78 -12.96 -18.83 -23.10
CA ASP A 78 -12.67 -20.21 -23.53
C ASP A 78 -11.82 -20.96 -22.50
N LYS A 79 -12.42 -21.94 -21.83
CA LYS A 79 -11.76 -22.77 -20.81
C LYS A 79 -10.59 -23.60 -21.34
N ARG A 80 -10.49 -23.82 -22.66
CA ARG A 80 -9.39 -24.58 -23.27
C ARG A 80 -8.06 -23.83 -23.28
N MET A 81 -8.07 -22.53 -23.00
CA MET A 81 -6.88 -21.68 -22.86
C MET A 81 -6.35 -21.62 -21.42
N LEU A 82 -7.02 -22.26 -20.46
CA LEU A 82 -6.65 -22.26 -19.04
C LEU A 82 -5.88 -23.53 -18.69
N ASN A 83 -4.60 -23.57 -19.01
CA ASN A 83 -3.65 -24.49 -18.38
C ASN A 83 -2.64 -23.68 -17.55
N LEU A 84 -3.16 -22.95 -16.55
CA LEU A 84 -2.40 -22.07 -15.68
C LEU A 84 -2.39 -22.63 -14.26
N ILE A 85 -1.23 -22.61 -13.64
CA ILE A 85 -1.02 -22.97 -12.25
C ILE A 85 -0.67 -21.70 -11.48
N VAL A 86 -1.04 -21.65 -10.19
CA VAL A 86 -0.67 -20.53 -9.32
C VAL A 86 0.85 -20.41 -9.27
N GLY A 87 1.36 -19.25 -9.68
CA GLY A 87 2.81 -18.97 -9.75
C GLY A 87 3.36 -18.91 -11.17
N ASP A 88 2.59 -19.30 -12.19
CA ASP A 88 3.02 -19.20 -13.59
C ASP A 88 3.17 -17.74 -14.03
N ASN A 89 4.23 -17.46 -14.79
CA ASN A 89 4.41 -16.18 -15.45
C ASN A 89 3.62 -16.18 -16.77
N ILE A 90 2.61 -15.33 -16.86
CA ILE A 90 1.71 -15.26 -18.01
C ILE A 90 1.82 -13.92 -18.73
N SER A 91 1.70 -13.96 -20.05
CA SER A 91 1.49 -12.79 -20.90
C SER A 91 0.07 -12.87 -21.45
N VAL A 92 -0.71 -11.81 -21.21
CA VAL A 92 -2.13 -11.73 -21.57
C VAL A 92 -2.30 -10.58 -22.54
N SER A 93 -2.90 -10.86 -23.70
CA SER A 93 -3.28 -9.86 -24.70
C SER A 93 -4.79 -9.78 -24.80
N GLY A 94 -5.33 -8.57 -24.79
CA GLY A 94 -6.77 -8.38 -24.70
C GLY A 94 -7.21 -6.92 -24.64
N GLU A 95 -8.53 -6.70 -24.63
CA GLU A 95 -9.13 -5.38 -24.55
C GLU A 95 -9.30 -4.97 -23.08
N LEU A 96 -8.75 -3.81 -22.71
CA LEU A 96 -8.98 -3.22 -21.38
C LEU A 96 -10.40 -2.63 -21.34
N ARG A 97 -11.28 -3.19 -20.51
CA ARG A 97 -12.66 -2.71 -20.35
C ARG A 97 -12.96 -2.35 -18.89
N GLY A 98 -13.75 -1.30 -18.71
CA GLY A 98 -14.29 -0.94 -17.40
C GLY A 98 -15.62 -1.64 -17.16
N TYR A 99 -15.70 -2.52 -16.16
CA TYR A 99 -16.97 -3.14 -15.74
C TYR A 99 -17.20 -2.90 -14.25
N LYS A 100 -18.38 -2.39 -13.89
CA LYS A 100 -18.79 -2.06 -12.51
C LYS A 100 -17.76 -1.23 -11.71
N GLY A 101 -17.08 -0.29 -12.37
CA GLY A 101 -16.09 0.60 -11.75
C GLY A 101 -14.71 -0.03 -11.53
N LYS A 102 -14.49 -1.28 -11.97
CA LYS A 102 -13.19 -1.95 -11.97
C LYS A 102 -12.65 -2.07 -13.40
N LYS A 103 -11.34 -1.96 -13.56
CA LYS A 103 -10.65 -2.19 -14.84
C LYS A 103 -10.39 -3.69 -14.94
N GLU A 104 -10.97 -4.31 -15.95
CA GLU A 104 -10.82 -5.74 -16.27
C GLU A 104 -10.16 -5.86 -17.65
N ILE A 105 -9.40 -6.94 -17.86
CA ILE A 105 -8.87 -7.26 -19.19
C ILE A 105 -9.66 -8.44 -19.73
N ILE A 106 -10.32 -8.26 -20.87
CA ILE A 106 -10.92 -9.35 -21.63
C ILE A 106 -9.82 -9.97 -22.45
N ALA A 107 -9.34 -11.14 -22.04
CA ALA A 107 -8.24 -11.82 -22.71
C ALA A 107 -8.70 -12.47 -24.02
N GLU A 108 -8.04 -12.13 -25.11
CA GLU A 108 -8.18 -12.80 -26.42
C GLU A 108 -7.15 -13.92 -26.57
N ASP A 109 -5.96 -13.74 -25.99
CA ASP A 109 -4.88 -14.72 -26.00
C ASP A 109 -4.13 -14.69 -24.66
N VAL A 110 -3.85 -15.88 -24.11
CA VAL A 110 -3.11 -16.05 -22.86
C VAL A 110 -2.00 -17.06 -23.11
N ARG A 111 -0.75 -16.64 -22.93
CA ARG A 111 0.43 -17.48 -23.12
C ARG A 111 1.27 -17.53 -21.86
N VAL A 112 1.77 -18.72 -21.52
CA VAL A 112 2.77 -18.88 -20.46
C VAL A 112 4.13 -18.44 -21.02
N THR A 113 4.79 -17.51 -20.33
CA THR A 113 6.07 -16.92 -20.78
C THR A 113 7.25 -17.53 -20.03
N GLY A 114 7.18 -18.83 -19.71
CA GLY A 114 8.26 -19.53 -19.01
C GLY A 114 8.00 -20.99 -18.73
N GLY A 115 8.65 -21.83 -19.54
CA GLY A 115 9.22 -23.14 -19.22
C GLY A 115 10.59 -23.20 -19.88
#